data_AF-A0A2G8KB14-F1
#
_entry.id   AF-A0A2G8KB14-F1
#
_cell.length_a   1.000
_cell.length_b   1.000
_cell.length_c   1.000
_cell.angle_alpha   90.00
_cell.angle_beta   90.00
_cell.angle_gamma   90.00
#
_symmetry.space_group_name_H-M   'P 1'
#
loop_
_entity.id
_entity.type
_entity.pdbx_description
1 polymer ?
#
loop_
_entity_poly.entity_id
_entity_poly.type
_entity_poly.pdbx_seq_one_letter_code
_entity_poly.pdbx_strand_id
1 'polypeptide(L)'
;MQNDIDWLNYIDVVSSSVQCRPNYEWKDSIANIAQAWADGCSFSHNSERNVQRKLTTDIVKNLGENIAWGTSSSVEGLVQLWANEKNYYTYPDNTCEDGKECGHYKQVNSNRGLHNSKSNL
;
A
#
# COMPACT_ATOMS: atom_id res chain seq x y z
N MET A 1 -9.32 -9.38 11.15
CA MET A 1 -9.55 -10.48 10.19
C MET A 1 -10.80 -10.26 9.35
N GLN A 2 -12.02 -10.14 9.90
CA GLN A 2 -13.22 -9.95 9.06
C GLN A 2 -13.23 -8.61 8.30
N ASN A 3 -12.79 -7.54 8.97
CA ASN A 3 -12.76 -6.19 8.40
C ASN A 3 -11.71 -6.03 7.28
N ASP A 4 -10.71 -6.91 7.24
CA ASP A 4 -9.58 -6.86 6.30
C ASP A 4 -9.92 -7.46 4.93
N ILE A 5 -10.96 -8.30 4.88
CA ILE A 5 -11.49 -8.87 3.63
C ILE A 5 -12.37 -7.84 2.89
N ASP A 6 -13.11 -6.99 3.63
CA ASP A 6 -13.90 -5.90 3.06
C ASP A 6 -13.02 -4.86 2.35
N TRP A 7 -11.77 -4.67 2.82
CA TRP A 7 -10.76 -3.80 2.18
C TRP A 7 -10.35 -4.22 0.80
N LEU A 8 -10.05 -5.51 0.63
CA LEU A 8 -9.59 -6.02 -0.66
C LEU A 8 -10.68 -5.79 -1.71
N ASN A 9 -11.95 -5.90 -1.30
CA ASN A 9 -13.10 -5.55 -2.14
C ASN A 9 -13.21 -4.03 -2.38
N TYR A 10 -12.97 -3.16 -1.39
CA TYR A 10 -12.97 -1.71 -1.59
C TYR A 10 -11.90 -1.26 -2.58
N ILE A 11 -10.66 -1.78 -2.46
CA ILE A 11 -9.58 -1.50 -3.40
C ILE A 11 -9.95 -1.98 -4.81
N ASP A 12 -10.58 -3.16 -4.92
CA ASP A 12 -11.04 -3.70 -6.19
C ASP A 12 -12.10 -2.77 -6.84
N VAL A 13 -13.08 -2.30 -6.05
CA VAL A 13 -14.11 -1.33 -6.48
C VAL A 13 -13.49 0.00 -6.93
N VAL A 14 -12.56 0.58 -6.17
CA VAL A 14 -11.87 1.84 -6.52
C VAL A 14 -11.01 1.68 -7.79
N SER A 15 -10.55 0.46 -8.06
CA SER A 15 -9.67 0.13 -9.19
C SER A 15 -10.39 -0.32 -10.47
N SER A 16 -11.72 -0.48 -10.44
CA SER A 16 -12.55 -0.98 -11.55
C SER A 16 -12.48 -0.20 -12.88
N SER A 17 -11.82 0.97 -12.90
CA SER A 17 -11.47 1.69 -14.14
C SER A 17 -10.17 1.22 -14.80
N VAL A 18 -9.44 0.25 -14.21
CA VAL A 18 -8.15 -0.27 -14.68
C VAL A 18 -8.27 -1.78 -14.93
N GLN A 19 -8.67 -2.14 -16.14
CA GLN A 19 -8.73 -3.52 -16.61
C GLN A 19 -7.29 -4.12 -16.58
N CYS A 20 -7.09 -5.19 -15.79
CA CYS A 20 -5.83 -5.93 -15.53
C CYS A 20 -5.04 -5.58 -14.24
N ARG A 21 -5.72 -5.51 -13.08
CA ARG A 21 -5.09 -5.60 -11.74
C ARG A 21 -5.04 -7.06 -11.26
N PRO A 22 -3.92 -7.55 -10.69
CA PRO A 22 -3.92 -8.81 -9.96
C PRO A 22 -4.78 -8.69 -8.70
N ASN A 23 -5.48 -9.76 -8.34
CA ASN A 23 -6.15 -9.83 -7.04
C ASN A 23 -5.11 -9.67 -5.93
N TYR A 24 -5.41 -8.80 -4.96
CA TYR A 24 -4.61 -8.71 -3.76
C TYR A 24 -4.85 -9.94 -2.89
N GLU A 25 -3.77 -10.53 -2.41
CA GLU A 25 -3.82 -11.66 -1.48
C GLU A 25 -3.20 -11.23 -0.14
N TRP A 26 -3.89 -11.56 0.95
CA TRP A 26 -3.32 -11.40 2.28
C TRP A 26 -2.16 -12.37 2.49
N LYS A 27 -1.08 -11.88 3.10
CA LYS A 27 0.09 -12.69 3.48
C LYS A 27 0.43 -12.44 4.95
N ASP A 28 0.27 -13.48 5.78
CA ASP A 28 0.56 -13.38 7.22
C ASP A 28 2.02 -13.00 7.50
N SER A 29 2.95 -13.44 6.63
CA SER A 29 4.37 -13.10 6.77
C SER A 29 4.62 -11.58 6.70
N ILE A 30 3.88 -10.87 5.86
CA ILE A 30 3.96 -9.42 5.66
C ILE A 30 3.20 -8.71 6.78
N ALA A 31 2.03 -9.23 7.16
CA ALA A 31 1.24 -8.70 8.27
C ALA A 31 2.02 -8.70 9.58
N ASN A 32 2.77 -9.77 9.87
CA ASN A 32 3.60 -9.88 11.07
C ASN A 32 4.72 -8.81 11.09
N ILE A 33 5.33 -8.51 9.94
CA ILE A 33 6.32 -7.43 9.83
C ILE A 33 5.68 -6.07 10.09
N ALA A 34 4.50 -5.82 9.50
CA ALA A 34 3.77 -4.57 9.69
C ALA A 34 3.33 -4.37 11.14
N GLN A 35 2.81 -5.42 11.79
CA GLN A 35 2.39 -5.38 13.18
C GLN A 35 3.58 -5.10 14.12
N ALA A 36 4.70 -5.80 13.93
CA ALA A 36 5.89 -5.59 14.75
C ALA A 36 6.44 -4.15 14.66
N TRP A 37 6.31 -3.51 13.50
CA TRP A 37 6.67 -2.10 13.35
C TRP A 37 5.65 -1.16 14.00
N ALA A 38 4.35 -1.40 13.78
CA ALA A 38 3.26 -0.61 14.37
C ALA A 38 3.29 -0.62 15.91
N ASP A 39 3.62 -1.77 16.52
CA ASP A 39 3.76 -1.93 17.97
C ASP A 39 4.89 -1.06 18.56
N GLY A 40 5.86 -0.66 17.74
CA GLY A 40 6.93 0.25 18.14
C GLY A 40 6.50 1.71 18.30
N CYS A 41 5.26 2.05 17.91
CA CYS A 41 4.67 3.39 18.03
C CYS A 41 5.52 4.52 17.41
N SER A 42 6.33 4.21 16.40
CA SER A 42 7.12 5.20 15.66
C SER A 42 6.39 5.56 14.36
N PHE A 43 5.98 6.82 14.22
CA PHE A 43 5.42 7.32 12.97
C PHE A 43 6.52 7.66 11.96
N SER A 44 7.15 6.61 11.45
CA SER A 44 8.16 6.66 10.40
C SER A 44 8.12 5.37 9.58
N HIS A 45 8.70 5.38 8.39
CA HIS A 45 8.85 4.15 7.62
C HIS A 45 9.83 3.20 8.28
N ASN A 46 9.53 1.90 8.23
CA ASN A 46 10.40 0.87 8.78
C ASN A 46 11.73 0.83 8.00
N SER A 47 12.83 1.20 8.66
CA SER A 47 14.17 1.19 8.06
C SER A 47 14.64 -0.22 7.69
N GLU A 48 14.20 -1.21 8.46
CA GLU A 48 14.56 -2.63 8.31
C GLU A 48 13.63 -3.38 7.36
N ARG A 49 12.62 -2.73 6.78
CA ARG A 49 11.64 -3.39 5.89
C ARG A 49 12.32 -4.20 4.79
N ASN A 50 13.39 -3.68 4.19
CA ASN A 50 14.10 -4.37 3.11
C ASN A 50 14.87 -5.62 3.58
N VAL A 51 15.32 -5.64 4.84
CA VAL A 51 15.98 -6.80 5.44
C VAL A 51 14.93 -7.85 5.83
N GLN A 52 13.89 -7.43 6.56
CA GLN A 52 12.82 -8.31 7.03
C GLN A 52 12.08 -9.01 5.88
N ARG A 53 11.89 -8.32 4.75
CA ARG A 53 11.31 -8.90 3.52
C ARG A 53 12.12 -10.03 2.90
N LYS A 54 13.45 -10.03 3.00
CA LYS A 54 14.26 -11.14 2.47
C LYS A 54 14.05 -12.43 3.24
N LEU A 55 13.48 -12.32 4.45
CA LEU A 55 13.21 -13.45 5.33
C LEU A 55 11.81 -14.03 5.13
N THR A 56 10.91 -13.34 4.40
CA THR A 56 9.59 -13.88 4.11
C THR A 56 9.69 -14.97 3.05
N THR A 57 8.94 -16.06 3.22
CA THR A 57 8.82 -17.14 2.21
C THR A 57 8.09 -16.71 0.95
N ASP A 58 7.40 -15.57 0.99
CA ASP A 58 6.71 -14.99 -0.15
C ASP A 58 7.72 -14.35 -1.12
N ILE A 59 7.66 -14.75 -2.41
CA ILE A 59 8.51 -14.19 -3.48
C ILE A 59 8.00 -12.78 -3.85
N VAL A 60 8.02 -11.84 -2.92
CA VAL A 60 7.71 -10.43 -3.20
C VAL A 60 9.01 -9.64 -3.17
N LYS A 61 9.68 -9.56 -4.33
CA LYS A 61 11.01 -8.94 -4.45
C LYS A 61 11.00 -7.43 -4.14
N ASN A 62 9.84 -6.76 -4.24
CA ASN A 62 9.64 -5.34 -3.97
C ASN A 62 8.28 -5.14 -3.30
N LEU A 63 8.24 -5.05 -1.97
CA LEU A 63 7.04 -4.63 -1.26
C LEU A 63 7.01 -3.08 -1.18
N GLY A 64 5.82 -2.50 -1.03
CA GLY A 64 5.66 -1.11 -0.60
C GLY A 64 5.50 -1.01 0.92
N GLU A 65 5.39 0.19 1.45
CA GLU A 65 4.88 0.42 2.80
C GLU A 65 4.07 1.70 2.78
N ASN A 66 2.84 1.63 3.26
CA ASN A 66 2.02 2.79 3.56
C ASN A 66 1.82 2.83 5.08
N ILE A 67 1.93 4.00 5.68
CA ILE A 67 1.67 4.21 7.11
C ILE A 67 0.58 5.26 7.27
N ALA A 68 -0.19 5.12 8.34
CA ALA A 68 -1.23 6.07 8.70
C ALA A 68 -1.33 6.14 10.22
N TRP A 69 -1.79 7.27 10.72
CA TRP A 69 -2.05 7.47 12.14
C TRP A 69 -3.29 8.35 12.29
N GLY A 70 -3.97 8.20 13.41
CA GLY A 70 -5.17 8.99 13.72
C GLY A 70 -5.72 8.62 15.08
N THR A 71 -6.47 9.54 15.68
CA THR A 71 -7.15 9.32 16.98
C THR A 71 -8.53 8.72 16.74
N SER A 72 -8.83 7.58 17.36
CA SER A 72 -10.13 6.89 17.24
C SER A 72 -10.56 6.62 15.79
N SER A 73 -9.59 6.43 14.89
CA SER A 73 -9.85 6.14 13.48
C SER A 73 -10.07 4.65 13.27
N SER A 74 -11.06 4.28 12.45
CA SER A 74 -11.14 2.92 11.93
C SER A 74 -9.99 2.69 10.94
N VAL A 75 -9.61 1.41 10.76
CA VAL A 75 -8.75 1.01 9.63
C VAL A 75 -9.30 1.57 8.33
N GLU A 76 -10.64 1.66 8.23
CA GLU A 76 -11.35 2.29 7.11
C GLU A 76 -11.08 3.73 6.84
N GLY A 77 -11.18 4.56 7.88
CA GLY A 77 -10.81 5.95 7.73
C GLY A 77 -9.36 6.09 7.29
N LEU A 78 -8.44 5.32 7.91
CA LEU A 78 -7.01 5.43 7.67
C LEU A 78 -6.59 5.01 6.25
N VAL A 79 -7.11 3.88 5.74
CA VAL A 79 -6.82 3.44 4.38
C VAL A 79 -7.45 4.38 3.35
N GLN A 80 -8.62 4.94 3.65
CA GLN A 80 -9.26 5.90 2.75
C GLN A 80 -8.47 7.21 2.61
N LEU A 81 -7.64 7.59 3.60
CA LEU A 81 -6.68 8.69 3.43
C LEU A 81 -5.71 8.43 2.28
N TRP A 82 -5.20 7.20 2.15
CA TRP A 82 -4.31 6.83 1.05
C TRP A 82 -5.03 6.87 -0.31
N ALA A 83 -6.28 6.41 -0.37
CA ALA A 83 -7.06 6.47 -1.60
C ALA A 83 -7.38 7.91 -2.03
N ASN A 84 -7.64 8.79 -1.06
CA ASN A 84 -8.03 10.18 -1.29
C ASN A 84 -6.90 11.04 -1.85
N GLU A 85 -5.64 10.60 -1.79
CA GLU A 85 -4.56 11.31 -2.49
C GLU A 85 -4.70 11.28 -4.02
N LYS A 86 -5.63 10.48 -4.56
CA LYS A 86 -6.09 10.59 -5.95
C LYS A 86 -6.42 12.02 -6.35
N ASN A 87 -6.95 12.82 -5.42
CA ASN A 87 -7.30 14.21 -5.67
C ASN A 87 -6.10 15.10 -6.00
N TYR A 88 -4.88 14.67 -5.60
CA TYR A 88 -3.63 15.38 -5.86
C TYR A 88 -2.78 14.67 -6.92
N TYR A 89 -3.30 13.60 -7.53
CA TYR A 89 -2.57 12.79 -8.51
C TYR A 89 -3.00 13.15 -9.93
N THR A 90 -2.03 13.33 -10.83
CA THR A 90 -2.31 13.61 -12.26
C THR A 90 -1.88 12.45 -13.17
N TYR A 91 -2.81 11.98 -14.02
CA TYR A 91 -2.54 11.07 -15.13
C TYR A 91 -2.22 11.83 -16.43
N PRO A 92 -1.38 11.30 -17.34
CA PRO A 92 -0.64 10.03 -17.25
C PRO A 92 0.75 10.15 -16.61
N ASP A 93 1.17 11.36 -16.27
CA ASP A 93 2.57 11.69 -15.93
C ASP A 93 3.04 11.12 -14.58
N ASN A 94 2.11 10.54 -13.80
CA ASN A 94 2.39 9.90 -12.53
C ASN A 94 2.97 10.86 -11.49
N THR A 95 2.52 12.12 -11.55
CA THR A 95 2.95 13.24 -10.71
C THR A 95 1.95 13.53 -9.61
N CYS A 96 2.45 14.12 -8.53
CA CYS A 96 1.63 14.74 -7.50
C CYS A 96 1.59 16.25 -7.74
N GLU A 97 0.51 16.91 -7.35
CA GLU A 97 0.48 18.36 -7.22
C GLU A 97 1.62 18.87 -6.33
N ASP A 98 2.15 20.05 -6.66
CA ASP A 98 3.28 20.65 -5.93
C ASP A 98 2.96 20.81 -4.44
N GLY A 99 3.83 20.26 -3.59
CA GLY A 99 3.67 20.28 -2.13
C GLY A 99 2.60 19.33 -1.58
N LYS A 100 2.05 18.43 -2.40
CA LYS A 100 1.11 17.39 -1.98
C LYS A 100 1.73 16.00 -2.01
N GLU A 101 1.15 15.10 -1.23
CA GLU A 101 1.48 13.68 -1.24
C GLU A 101 0.50 12.93 -2.13
N CYS A 102 1.02 12.01 -2.94
CA CYS A 102 0.24 11.03 -3.70
C CYS A 102 0.91 9.65 -3.74
N GLY A 103 1.90 9.44 -2.86
CA GLY A 103 2.70 8.21 -2.82
C GLY A 103 1.91 7.00 -2.34
N HIS A 104 1.01 7.19 -1.37
CA HIS A 104 0.16 6.13 -0.87
C HIS A 104 -0.86 5.71 -1.94
N TYR A 105 -1.49 6.67 -2.62
CA TYR A 105 -2.39 6.39 -3.74
C TYR A 105 -1.66 5.68 -4.88
N LYS A 106 -0.45 6.12 -5.23
CA LYS A 106 0.38 5.45 -6.26
C LYS A 106 0.68 3.99 -5.91
N GLN A 107 0.94 3.70 -4.63
CA GLN A 107 1.22 2.33 -4.19
C GLN A 107 -0.04 1.44 -4.21
N VAL A 108 -1.17 1.95 -3.68
CA VAL A 108 -2.49 1.29 -3.77
C VAL A 108 -2.89 1.08 -5.22
N ASN A 109 -2.60 2.05 -6.08
CA ASN A 109 -2.94 2.05 -7.50
C ASN A 109 -1.80 1.57 -8.41
N SER A 110 -0.88 0.75 -7.91
CA SER A 110 0.21 0.18 -8.72
C SER A 110 -0.17 -1.19 -9.28
N ASN A 111 0.17 -1.44 -10.55
CA ASN A 111 0.04 -2.79 -11.16
C ASN A 111 1.19 -3.73 -10.74
N ARG A 112 1.90 -3.44 -9.63
CA ARG A 112 3.12 -4.15 -9.22
C ARG A 112 2.87 -5.52 -8.56
N GLY A 113 1.62 -6.00 -8.52
CA GLY A 113 1.33 -7.41 -8.19
C GLY A 113 1.91 -8.43 -9.18
N LEU A 114 2.48 -7.98 -10.30
CA LEU A 114 3.28 -8.79 -11.22
C LEU A 114 4.74 -8.33 -11.19
N HIS A 115 5.60 -9.08 -10.50
CA HIS A 115 7.02 -9.07 -10.83
C HIS A 115 7.20 -9.67 -12.22
N ASN A 116 7.27 -8.80 -13.24
CA ASN A 116 8.15 -8.94 -14.41
C ASN A 116 7.97 -7.74 -15.35
N SER A 117 8.58 -6.62 -15.01
CA SER A 117 9.35 -5.85 -15.99
C SER A 117 10.12 -4.75 -15.29
N LYS A 118 11.40 -4.69 -15.65
CA LYS A 118 12.32 -3.63 -15.29
C LYS A 118 11.71 -2.28 -15.63
N SER A 119 11.67 -1.36 -14.69
CA SER A 119 11.79 0.07 -15.01
C SER A 119 12.49 0.74 -13.85
N ASN A 120 13.74 1.12 -14.11
CA ASN A 120 14.45 2.13 -13.34
C ASN A 120 13.68 3.43 -13.49
N LEU A 121 13.15 3.93 -12.37
CA LEU A 121 13.04 5.34 -12.03
C LEU A 121 13.33 5.44 -10.54
#